data_AF-A0AA38L929-F1
#
_entry.id   AF-A0AA38L929-F1
#
_cell.length_a   1.000
_cell.length_b   1.000
_cell.length_c   1.000
_cell.angle_alpha   90.00
_cell.angle_beta   90.00
_cell.angle_gamma   90.00
#
_symmetry.space_group_name_H-M   'P 1'
#
loop_
_entity.id
_entity.type
_entity.pdbx_description
1 polymer ?
#
loop_
_entity_poly.entity_id
_entity_poly.type
_entity_poly.pdbx_seq_one_letter_code
_entity_poly.pdbx_strand_id
1 'polypeptide(L)'
;RCMTQMVLLAFPGVVISTFFLGIPIHYLFPYDWDWKISFLLGGLLSATDPVAVVSLLKELGASKKLNTIIEGESLMNDGTAIVVYRLFFQMVAGRTFNAAEVIQFLSKVAFGAVALGLAFGIVSFWWLGVIFNDTVIEITLTLTVSYIAYFTAEGAIEVSGVLTVMTLGIFYAAVAKMAMKGESQKSLHHFWEMVAYIANTMIFIL
;
A
#
# COMPACT_ATOMS: atom_id res chain seq x y z
N ARG A 1 13.38 0.33 -14.70
CA ARG A 1 13.35 -1.14 -14.92
C ARG A 1 12.73 -1.86 -13.72
N CYS A 2 13.19 -1.65 -12.48
CA CYS A 2 12.58 -2.26 -11.28
C CYS A 2 11.12 -1.83 -11.02
N MET A 3 10.81 -0.53 -11.13
CA MET A 3 9.45 -0.01 -10.90
C MET A 3 8.40 -0.63 -11.83
N THR A 4 8.73 -0.86 -13.09
CA THR A 4 7.82 -1.52 -14.05
C THR A 4 7.51 -2.95 -13.64
N GLN A 5 8.51 -3.68 -13.12
CA GLN A 5 8.31 -5.05 -12.65
C GLN A 5 7.44 -5.08 -11.40
N MET A 6 7.67 -4.19 -10.44
CA MET A 6 6.85 -4.05 -9.25
C MET A 6 5.39 -3.78 -9.62
N VAL A 7 5.12 -2.80 -10.49
CA VAL A 7 3.74 -2.45 -10.90
C VAL A 7 3.04 -3.58 -11.65
N LEU A 8 3.76 -4.29 -12.53
CA LEU A 8 3.18 -5.42 -13.29
C LEU A 8 2.80 -6.60 -12.40
N LEU A 9 3.57 -6.86 -11.35
CA LEU A 9 3.27 -7.93 -10.39
C LEU A 9 2.21 -7.47 -9.37
N ALA A 10 2.36 -6.28 -8.81
CA ALA A 10 1.49 -5.79 -7.75
C ALA A 10 0.06 -5.44 -8.19
N PHE A 11 -0.19 -5.16 -9.47
CA PHE A 11 -1.53 -4.84 -9.97
C PHE A 11 -2.15 -6.05 -10.71
N PRO A 12 -1.72 -6.41 -11.94
CA PRO A 12 -2.20 -7.61 -12.61
C PRO A 12 -2.02 -8.90 -11.79
N GLY A 13 -0.89 -9.07 -11.11
CA GLY A 13 -0.61 -10.29 -10.33
C GLY A 13 -1.59 -10.47 -9.19
N VAL A 14 -1.92 -9.43 -8.43
CA VAL A 14 -2.96 -9.47 -7.38
C VAL A 14 -4.31 -9.90 -7.93
N VAL A 15 -4.71 -9.31 -9.05
CA VAL A 15 -5.99 -9.64 -9.70
C VAL A 15 -6.00 -11.10 -10.12
N ILE A 16 -4.93 -11.57 -10.77
CA ILE A 16 -4.78 -12.98 -11.16
C ILE A 16 -4.82 -13.88 -9.92
N SER A 17 -4.02 -13.60 -8.89
CA SER A 17 -3.99 -14.34 -7.63
C SER A 17 -5.36 -14.42 -6.96
N THR A 18 -6.13 -13.32 -6.99
CA THR A 18 -7.50 -13.29 -6.46
C THR A 18 -8.39 -14.33 -7.15
N PHE A 19 -8.33 -14.44 -8.47
CA PHE A 19 -9.10 -15.44 -9.21
C PHE A 19 -8.57 -16.87 -8.98
N PHE A 20 -7.25 -17.04 -8.99
CA PHE A 20 -6.61 -18.34 -8.76
C PHE A 20 -6.86 -18.90 -7.36
N LEU A 21 -7.04 -18.04 -6.36
CA LEU A 21 -7.43 -18.44 -5.01
C LEU A 21 -8.95 -18.57 -4.87
N GLY A 22 -9.72 -17.64 -5.43
CA GLY A 22 -11.18 -17.61 -5.29
C GLY A 22 -11.89 -18.77 -5.99
N ILE A 23 -11.41 -19.23 -7.14
CA ILE A 23 -12.02 -20.35 -7.87
C ILE A 23 -11.95 -21.66 -7.05
N PRO A 24 -10.78 -22.11 -6.55
CA PRO A 24 -10.71 -23.26 -5.65
C PRO A 24 -11.51 -23.06 -4.37
N ILE A 25 -11.50 -21.86 -3.77
CA ILE A 25 -12.30 -21.58 -2.56
C ILE A 25 -13.79 -21.85 -2.81
N HIS A 26 -14.34 -21.42 -3.95
CA HIS A 26 -15.74 -21.68 -4.29
C HIS A 26 -16.08 -23.17 -4.39
N TYR A 27 -15.20 -23.98 -4.96
CA TYR A 27 -15.48 -25.41 -5.21
C TYR A 27 -15.07 -26.35 -4.07
N LEU A 28 -14.04 -26.00 -3.29
CA LEU A 28 -13.46 -26.89 -2.29
C LEU A 28 -14.01 -26.67 -0.88
N PHE A 29 -14.50 -25.46 -0.58
CA PHE A 29 -14.98 -25.15 0.77
C PHE A 29 -16.45 -25.61 0.91
N PRO A 30 -16.82 -26.27 2.02
CA PRO A 30 -18.14 -26.87 2.21
C PRO A 30 -19.22 -25.87 2.68
N TYR A 31 -19.05 -24.58 2.36
CA TYR A 31 -19.88 -23.50 2.93
C TYR A 31 -20.89 -22.89 1.95
N ASP A 32 -21.05 -23.46 0.75
CA ASP A 32 -21.94 -22.98 -0.32
C ASP A 32 -21.81 -21.47 -0.60
N TRP A 33 -20.57 -20.95 -0.55
CA TRP A 33 -20.29 -19.54 -0.75
C TRP A 33 -20.49 -19.13 -2.21
N ASP A 34 -21.24 -18.04 -2.41
CA ASP A 34 -21.35 -17.40 -3.72
C ASP A 34 -19.99 -16.81 -4.15
N TRP A 35 -19.80 -16.63 -5.46
CA TRP A 35 -18.56 -16.14 -6.08
C TRP A 35 -18.04 -14.84 -5.45
N LYS A 36 -18.95 -13.96 -5.03
CA LYS A 36 -18.60 -12.69 -4.37
C LYS A 36 -17.82 -12.91 -3.07
N ILE A 37 -18.21 -13.91 -2.26
CA ILE A 37 -17.54 -14.24 -1.00
C ILE A 37 -16.22 -14.97 -1.28
N SER A 38 -16.22 -15.88 -2.26
CA SER A 38 -15.00 -16.60 -2.63
C SER A 38 -13.91 -15.69 -3.18
N PHE A 39 -14.26 -14.71 -4.02
CA PHE A 39 -13.32 -13.71 -4.52
C PHE A 39 -12.98 -12.62 -3.49
N LEU A 40 -13.88 -12.32 -2.55
CA LEU A 40 -13.55 -11.48 -1.40
C LEU A 40 -12.41 -12.11 -0.58
N LEU A 41 -12.53 -13.40 -0.27
CA LEU A 41 -11.48 -14.13 0.43
C LEU A 41 -10.22 -14.30 -0.43
N GLY A 42 -10.38 -14.59 -1.72
CA GLY A 42 -9.26 -14.65 -2.67
C GLY A 42 -8.47 -13.33 -2.73
N GLY A 43 -9.16 -12.19 -2.71
CA GLY A 43 -8.54 -10.87 -2.67
C GLY A 43 -7.80 -10.61 -1.36
N LEU A 44 -8.41 -10.99 -0.23
CA LEU A 44 -7.76 -10.91 1.08
C LEU A 44 -6.48 -11.75 1.15
N LEU A 45 -6.50 -12.96 0.60
CA LEU A 45 -5.36 -13.88 0.60
C LEU A 45 -4.32 -13.60 -0.50
N SER A 46 -4.62 -12.67 -1.42
CA SER A 46 -3.69 -12.29 -2.49
C SER A 46 -2.57 -11.35 -2.03
N ALA A 47 -2.74 -10.71 -0.86
CA ALA A 47 -1.70 -9.95 -0.20
C ALA A 47 -0.55 -10.89 0.23
N THR A 48 0.67 -10.62 -0.22
CA THR A 48 1.87 -11.40 0.10
C THR A 48 2.77 -10.59 1.02
N ASP A 49 3.09 -11.15 2.19
CA ASP A 49 4.09 -10.60 3.11
C ASP A 49 5.43 -11.35 2.98
N PRO A 50 6.46 -10.73 2.38
CA PRO A 50 7.75 -11.36 2.20
C PRO A 50 8.70 -11.10 3.38
N VAL A 51 8.27 -10.52 4.52
CA VAL A 51 9.16 -10.12 5.62
C VAL A 51 10.11 -11.25 6.06
N ALA A 52 9.60 -12.47 6.22
CA ALA A 52 10.41 -13.63 6.58
C ALA A 52 11.42 -14.01 5.47
N VAL A 53 10.95 -14.01 4.22
CA VAL A 53 11.76 -14.37 3.04
C VAL A 53 12.85 -13.32 2.78
N VAL A 54 12.52 -12.04 2.90
CA VAL A 54 13.47 -10.92 2.72
C VAL A 54 14.55 -10.97 3.80
N SER A 55 14.19 -11.29 5.04
CA SER A 55 15.15 -11.44 6.14
C SER A 55 16.14 -12.57 5.85
N LEU A 56 15.64 -13.74 5.43
CA LEU A 56 16.49 -14.86 5.03
C LEU A 56 17.38 -14.54 3.82
N LEU A 57 16.84 -13.89 2.79
CA LEU A 57 17.60 -13.49 1.60
C LEU A 57 18.72 -12.50 1.95
N LYS A 58 18.48 -11.58 2.90
CA LYS A 58 19.50 -10.67 3.43
C LYS A 58 20.65 -11.45 4.09
N GLU A 59 20.33 -12.45 4.91
CA GLU A 59 21.34 -13.32 5.54
C GLU A 59 22.16 -14.13 4.53
N LEU A 60 21.52 -14.57 3.44
CA LEU A 60 22.16 -15.31 2.35
C LEU A 60 22.96 -14.42 1.36
N GLY A 61 23.07 -13.12 1.62
CA GLY A 61 23.87 -12.19 0.81
C GLY A 61 23.16 -11.66 -0.44
N ALA A 62 21.82 -11.65 -0.47
CA ALA A 62 21.07 -11.06 -1.57
C ALA A 62 21.41 -9.57 -1.77
N SER A 63 21.47 -9.15 -3.03
CA SER A 63 21.78 -7.75 -3.37
C SER A 63 20.73 -6.79 -2.80
N LYS A 64 21.16 -5.60 -2.34
CA LYS A 64 20.25 -4.54 -1.87
C LYS A 64 19.14 -4.23 -2.88
N LYS A 65 19.47 -4.29 -4.17
CA LYS A 65 18.52 -4.08 -5.26
C LYS A 65 17.40 -5.13 -5.29
N LEU A 66 17.71 -6.41 -5.05
CA LEU A 66 16.70 -7.47 -5.00
C LEU A 66 15.76 -7.27 -3.82
N ASN A 67 16.30 -6.94 -2.64
CA ASN A 67 15.49 -6.68 -1.45
C ASN A 67 14.53 -5.50 -1.66
N THR A 68 15.02 -4.38 -2.23
CA THR A 68 14.15 -3.25 -2.57
C THR A 68 13.08 -3.60 -3.59
N ILE A 69 13.35 -4.54 -4.52
CA ILE A 69 12.34 -5.00 -5.48
C ILE A 69 11.22 -5.77 -4.78
N ILE A 70 11.59 -6.72 -3.91
CA ILE A 70 10.63 -7.57 -3.20
C ILE A 70 9.80 -6.75 -2.21
N GLU A 71 10.45 -5.89 -1.41
CA GLU A 71 9.77 -5.01 -0.45
C GLU A 71 8.82 -4.04 -1.17
N GLY A 72 9.25 -3.44 -2.28
CA GLY A 72 8.43 -2.52 -3.06
C GLY A 72 7.25 -3.19 -3.78
N GLU A 73 7.45 -4.42 -4.26
CA GLU A 73 6.38 -5.20 -4.89
C GLU A 73 5.32 -5.61 -3.87
N SER A 74 5.70 -6.14 -2.71
CA SER A 74 4.78 -6.49 -1.62
C SER A 74 4.00 -5.28 -1.10
N LEU A 75 4.65 -4.13 -0.89
CA LEU A 75 3.97 -2.91 -0.45
C LEU A 75 2.88 -2.47 -1.44
N MET A 76 3.17 -2.52 -2.75
CA MET A 76 2.19 -2.21 -3.79
C MET A 76 1.09 -3.27 -3.87
N ASN A 77 1.45 -4.54 -3.69
CA ASN A 77 0.55 -5.68 -3.71
C ASN A 77 -0.50 -5.57 -2.59
N ASP A 78 -0.10 -5.23 -1.37
CA ASP A 78 -1.01 -4.96 -0.24
C ASP A 78 -1.99 -3.83 -0.55
N GLY A 79 -1.47 -2.74 -1.14
CA GLY A 79 -2.27 -1.61 -1.58
C GLY A 79 -3.31 -1.98 -2.66
N THR A 80 -2.98 -2.88 -3.58
CA THR A 80 -3.94 -3.39 -4.57
C THR A 80 -4.93 -4.38 -3.95
N ALA A 81 -4.46 -5.27 -3.08
CA ALA A 81 -5.29 -6.28 -2.43
C ALA A 81 -6.43 -5.65 -1.64
N ILE A 82 -6.18 -4.55 -0.91
CA ILE A 82 -7.25 -3.83 -0.19
C ILE A 82 -8.28 -3.19 -1.14
N VAL A 83 -7.87 -2.77 -2.35
CA VAL A 83 -8.80 -2.25 -3.37
C VAL A 83 -9.69 -3.36 -3.92
N VAL A 84 -9.10 -4.51 -4.23
CA VAL A 84 -9.83 -5.70 -4.69
C VAL A 84 -10.78 -6.20 -3.60
N TYR A 85 -10.32 -6.28 -2.36
CA TYR A 85 -11.14 -6.62 -1.19
C TYR A 85 -12.36 -5.70 -1.09
N ARG A 86 -12.18 -4.39 -1.19
CA ARG A 86 -13.28 -3.42 -1.11
C ARG A 86 -14.32 -3.59 -2.20
N LEU A 87 -13.88 -3.87 -3.43
CA LEU A 87 -14.79 -4.13 -4.55
C LEU A 87 -15.74 -5.29 -4.20
N PHE A 88 -15.17 -6.44 -3.83
CA PHE A 88 -15.97 -7.62 -3.49
C PHE A 88 -16.75 -7.44 -2.19
N PHE A 89 -16.23 -6.69 -1.22
CA PHE A 89 -16.93 -6.40 0.03
C PHE A 89 -18.21 -5.62 -0.25
N GLN A 90 -18.14 -4.59 -1.11
CA GLN A 90 -19.34 -3.86 -1.54
C GLN A 90 -20.33 -4.76 -2.29
N MET A 91 -19.84 -5.69 -3.12
CA MET A 91 -20.70 -6.67 -3.80
C MET A 91 -21.41 -7.61 -2.82
N VAL A 92 -20.71 -8.09 -1.79
CA VAL A 92 -21.29 -8.92 -0.71
C VAL A 92 -22.30 -8.10 0.10
N ALA A 93 -22.02 -6.82 0.34
CA ALA A 93 -22.93 -5.89 1.03
C ALA A 93 -24.19 -5.50 0.21
N GLY A 94 -24.35 -6.05 -1.01
CA GLY A 94 -25.54 -5.89 -1.84
C GLY A 94 -25.41 -4.90 -2.99
N ARG A 95 -24.25 -4.27 -3.19
CA ARG A 95 -24.02 -3.38 -4.33
C ARG A 95 -23.78 -4.19 -5.60
N THR A 96 -24.58 -3.98 -6.62
CA THR A 96 -24.34 -4.60 -7.93
C THR A 96 -23.37 -3.76 -8.75
N PHE A 97 -22.42 -4.42 -9.42
CA PHE A 97 -21.55 -3.78 -10.40
C PHE A 97 -21.69 -4.50 -11.74
N ASN A 98 -21.83 -3.74 -12.82
CA ASN A 98 -21.58 -4.25 -14.16
C ASN A 98 -20.06 -4.20 -14.48
N ALA A 99 -19.66 -4.82 -15.59
CA ALA A 99 -18.23 -4.88 -15.96
C ALA A 99 -17.58 -3.50 -16.14
N ALA A 100 -18.33 -2.51 -16.68
CA ALA A 100 -17.82 -1.16 -16.86
C ALA A 100 -17.65 -0.43 -15.51
N GLU A 101 -18.59 -0.61 -14.59
CA GLU A 101 -18.54 -0.04 -13.23
C GLU A 101 -17.39 -0.64 -12.42
N VAL A 102 -17.07 -1.92 -12.59
CA VAL A 102 -15.88 -2.54 -11.97
C VAL A 102 -14.61 -1.85 -12.48
N ILE A 103 -14.45 -1.70 -13.79
CA ILE A 103 -13.27 -1.05 -14.38
C ILE A 103 -13.18 0.41 -13.91
N GLN A 104 -14.31 1.13 -13.90
CA GLN A 104 -14.37 2.50 -13.43
C GLN A 104 -14.02 2.59 -11.94
N PHE A 105 -14.52 1.69 -11.10
CA PHE A 105 -14.21 1.63 -9.67
C PHE A 105 -12.72 1.41 -9.44
N LEU A 106 -12.15 0.36 -10.04
CA LEU A 106 -10.72 0.04 -9.89
C LEU A 106 -9.85 1.19 -10.39
N SER A 107 -10.20 1.79 -11.53
CA SER A 107 -9.46 2.93 -12.09
C SER A 107 -9.57 4.16 -11.19
N LYS A 108 -10.77 4.53 -10.72
CA LYS A 108 -10.99 5.67 -9.82
C LYS A 108 -10.20 5.49 -8.53
N VAL A 109 -10.30 4.33 -7.91
CA VAL A 109 -9.67 4.06 -6.62
C VAL A 109 -8.14 4.02 -6.73
N ALA A 110 -7.60 3.42 -7.79
CA ALA A 110 -6.15 3.35 -8.00
C ALA A 110 -5.56 4.69 -8.43
N PHE A 111 -6.04 5.29 -9.53
CA PHE A 111 -5.48 6.55 -10.04
C PHE A 111 -5.80 7.73 -9.12
N GLY A 112 -6.98 7.75 -8.50
CA GLY A 112 -7.36 8.77 -7.53
C GLY A 112 -6.47 8.74 -6.28
N ALA A 113 -6.15 7.55 -5.77
CA ALA A 113 -5.23 7.41 -4.64
C ALA A 113 -3.81 7.87 -4.98
N VAL A 114 -3.29 7.49 -6.16
CA VAL A 114 -1.97 7.93 -6.63
C VAL A 114 -1.93 9.45 -6.81
N ALA A 115 -2.92 10.03 -7.48
CA ALA A 115 -3.00 11.48 -7.71
C ALA A 115 -3.05 12.25 -6.39
N LEU A 116 -3.87 11.77 -5.43
CA LEU A 116 -4.02 12.41 -4.13
C LEU A 116 -2.75 12.28 -3.28
N GLY A 117 -2.10 11.11 -3.29
CA GLY A 117 -0.85 10.89 -2.58
C GLY A 117 0.28 11.78 -3.10
N LEU A 118 0.36 11.96 -4.42
CA LEU A 118 1.29 12.91 -5.04
C LEU A 118 0.95 14.37 -4.69
N ALA A 119 -0.33 14.74 -4.67
CA ALA A 119 -0.76 16.09 -4.29
C ALA A 119 -0.33 16.42 -2.85
N PHE A 120 -0.60 15.54 -1.89
CA PHE A 120 -0.14 15.69 -0.51
C PHE A 120 1.39 15.68 -0.41
N GLY A 121 2.06 14.84 -1.19
CA GLY A 121 3.52 14.78 -1.23
C GLY A 121 4.13 16.11 -1.68
N ILE A 122 3.61 16.68 -2.77
CA ILE A 122 4.04 17.99 -3.27
C ILE A 122 3.82 19.05 -2.20
N VAL A 123 2.60 19.17 -1.66
CA VAL A 123 2.28 20.17 -0.63
C VAL A 123 3.20 20.03 0.59
N SER A 124 3.40 18.81 1.08
CA SER A 124 4.29 18.57 2.21
C SER A 124 5.75 18.87 1.90
N PHE A 125 6.21 18.67 0.67
CA PHE A 125 7.56 19.04 0.26
C PHE A 125 7.77 20.55 0.35
N TRP A 126 6.78 21.37 -0.04
CA TRP A 126 6.84 22.82 0.14
C TRP A 126 6.93 23.19 1.64
N TRP A 127 6.14 22.56 2.50
CA TRP A 127 6.19 22.80 3.94
C TRP A 127 7.53 22.38 4.57
N LEU A 128 8.06 21.22 4.18
CA LEU A 128 9.37 20.76 4.61
C LEU A 128 10.49 21.71 4.18
N GLY A 129 10.39 22.30 2.98
CA GLY A 129 11.37 23.29 2.50
C GLY A 129 11.41 24.59 3.31
N VAL A 130 10.37 24.90 4.09
CA VAL A 130 10.31 26.08 4.97
C VAL A 130 10.84 25.77 6.38
N ILE A 131 10.82 24.50 6.79
CA ILE A 131 11.31 24.07 8.10
C ILE A 131 12.83 23.93 8.04
N PHE A 132 13.54 24.60 8.96
CA PHE A 132 15.00 24.57 8.99
C PHE A 132 15.53 23.80 10.19
N ASN A 133 16.08 22.61 9.91
CA ASN A 133 16.93 21.85 10.84
C ASN A 133 16.24 21.45 12.16
N ASP A 134 14.94 21.22 12.12
CA ASP A 134 14.14 20.73 13.24
C ASP A 134 13.54 19.36 12.90
N THR A 135 14.26 18.32 13.32
CA THR A 135 13.90 16.91 13.11
C THR A 135 12.53 16.56 13.71
N VAL A 136 12.15 17.16 14.84
CA VAL A 136 10.89 16.82 15.52
C VAL A 136 9.71 17.36 14.73
N ILE A 137 9.81 18.59 14.22
CA ILE A 137 8.79 19.18 13.36
C ILE A 137 8.68 18.40 12.05
N GLU A 138 9.81 18.03 11.44
CA GLU A 138 9.81 17.25 10.20
C GLU A 138 9.12 15.88 10.37
N ILE A 139 9.44 15.13 11.44
CA ILE A 139 8.77 13.88 11.78
C ILE A 139 7.27 14.10 12.00
N THR A 140 6.91 15.08 12.82
CA THR A 140 5.51 15.38 13.16
C THR A 140 4.71 15.75 11.92
N LEU A 141 5.29 16.51 11.00
CA LEU A 141 4.67 16.87 9.74
C LEU A 141 4.43 15.63 8.88
N THR A 142 5.44 14.77 8.67
CA THR A 142 5.27 13.56 7.84
C THR A 142 4.19 12.62 8.40
N LEU A 143 4.13 12.47 9.73
CA LEU A 143 3.09 11.70 10.40
C LEU A 143 1.71 12.34 10.17
N THR A 144 1.59 13.63 10.45
CA THR A 144 0.32 14.39 10.32
C THR A 144 -0.21 14.33 8.89
N VAL A 145 0.65 14.59 7.89
CA VAL A 145 0.26 14.53 6.48
C VAL A 145 -0.16 13.12 6.07
N SER A 146 0.51 12.07 6.58
CA SER A 146 0.13 10.68 6.30
C SER A 146 -1.29 10.37 6.80
N TYR A 147 -1.64 10.81 8.02
CA TYR A 147 -2.99 10.65 8.56
C TYR A 147 -4.04 11.48 7.81
N ILE A 148 -3.74 12.75 7.52
CA ILE A 148 -4.65 13.61 6.75
C ILE A 148 -4.90 13.02 5.36
N ALA A 149 -3.84 12.57 4.68
CA ALA A 149 -3.94 11.96 3.37
C ALA A 149 -4.82 10.69 3.40
N TYR A 150 -4.62 9.83 4.40
CA TYR A 150 -5.44 8.63 4.59
C TYR A 150 -6.92 8.97 4.79
N PHE A 151 -7.26 9.81 5.76
CA PHE A 151 -8.65 10.12 6.08
C PHE A 151 -9.34 10.94 4.98
N THR A 152 -8.60 11.78 4.27
CA THR A 152 -9.12 12.51 3.10
C THR A 152 -9.46 11.55 1.96
N ALA A 153 -8.55 10.61 1.66
CA ALA A 153 -8.76 9.60 0.64
C ALA A 153 -10.01 8.75 0.94
N GLU A 154 -10.09 8.25 2.16
CA GLU A 154 -11.17 7.35 2.60
C GLU A 154 -12.51 8.04 2.77
N GLY A 155 -12.53 9.14 3.52
CA GLY A 155 -13.77 9.78 3.97
C GLY A 155 -14.34 10.77 2.97
N ALA A 156 -13.51 11.52 2.25
CA ALA A 156 -13.98 12.62 1.41
C ALA A 156 -14.03 12.26 -0.08
N ILE A 157 -13.08 11.46 -0.56
CA ILE A 157 -12.88 11.21 -2.01
C ILE A 157 -13.29 9.79 -2.41
N GLU A 158 -13.47 8.89 -1.43
CA GLU A 158 -13.79 7.46 -1.62
C GLU A 158 -12.76 6.74 -2.50
N VAL A 159 -11.48 7.00 -2.26
CA VAL A 159 -10.34 6.30 -2.88
C VAL A 159 -9.54 5.56 -1.81
N SER A 160 -8.55 4.75 -2.21
CA SER A 160 -7.80 3.93 -1.26
C SER A 160 -6.84 4.81 -0.45
N GLY A 161 -7.09 4.95 0.85
CA GLY A 161 -6.20 5.65 1.77
C GLY A 161 -4.85 4.96 1.90
N VAL A 162 -4.83 3.62 1.90
CA VAL A 162 -3.59 2.84 1.94
C VAL A 162 -2.71 3.13 0.71
N LEU A 163 -3.28 3.10 -0.50
CA LEU A 163 -2.54 3.45 -1.73
C LEU A 163 -2.12 4.92 -1.76
N THR A 164 -2.94 5.81 -1.17
CA THR A 164 -2.63 7.25 -1.07
C THR A 164 -1.39 7.46 -0.20
N VAL A 165 -1.37 6.88 1.00
CA VAL A 165 -0.23 6.97 1.93
C VAL A 165 0.99 6.25 1.39
N MET A 166 0.82 5.10 0.72
CA MET A 166 1.91 4.43 0.01
C MET A 166 2.55 5.36 -1.03
N THR A 167 1.74 6.00 -1.86
CA THR A 167 2.24 6.93 -2.89
C THR A 167 2.95 8.12 -2.26
N LEU A 168 2.41 8.67 -1.17
CA LEU A 168 3.05 9.70 -0.36
C LEU A 168 4.41 9.25 0.19
N GLY A 169 4.50 8.03 0.73
CA GLY A 169 5.74 7.45 1.24
C GLY A 169 6.80 7.26 0.16
N ILE A 170 6.39 6.75 -1.02
CA ILE A 170 7.27 6.65 -2.20
C ILE A 170 7.75 8.04 -2.63
N PHE A 171 6.86 9.03 -2.62
CA PHE A 171 7.22 10.41 -2.92
C PHE A 171 8.26 10.95 -1.93
N TYR A 172 8.06 10.78 -0.62
CA TYR A 172 9.06 11.16 0.39
C TYR A 172 10.39 10.45 0.18
N ALA A 173 10.39 9.14 -0.10
CA ALA A 173 11.63 8.41 -0.37
C ALA A 173 12.39 8.97 -1.58
N ALA A 174 11.68 9.47 -2.59
CA ALA A 174 12.29 10.09 -3.78
C ALA A 174 12.85 11.50 -3.50
N VAL A 175 12.14 12.31 -2.72
CA VAL A 175 12.52 13.72 -2.46
C VAL A 175 13.35 13.93 -1.19
N ALA A 176 13.44 12.93 -0.30
CA ALA A 176 14.12 13.04 0.99
C ALA A 176 15.56 13.55 0.87
N LYS A 177 16.29 13.11 -0.17
CA LYS A 177 17.67 13.56 -0.42
C LYS A 177 17.78 15.04 -0.83
N MET A 178 16.71 15.64 -1.35
CA MET A 178 16.67 17.04 -1.77
C MET A 178 16.09 17.95 -0.68
N ALA A 179 15.12 17.45 0.09
CA ALA A 179 14.39 18.22 1.09
C ALA A 179 15.08 18.26 2.47
N MET A 180 15.78 17.18 2.86
CA MET A 180 16.22 16.97 4.25
C MET A 180 17.75 16.87 4.36
N LYS A 181 18.31 17.49 5.40
CA LYS A 181 19.74 17.36 5.75
C LYS A 181 20.02 16.03 6.45
N GLY A 182 21.24 15.51 6.31
CA GLY A 182 21.58 14.11 6.59
C GLY A 182 21.30 13.59 8.02
N GLU A 183 21.30 14.43 9.06
CA GLU A 183 20.91 13.98 10.41
C GLU A 183 19.40 13.77 10.54
N SER A 184 18.59 14.70 10.04
CA SER A 184 17.12 14.57 10.10
C SER A 184 16.64 13.35 9.31
N GLN A 185 17.25 13.07 8.15
CA GLN A 185 16.90 11.91 7.34
C GLN A 185 17.09 10.59 8.09
N LYS A 186 18.16 10.44 8.86
CA LYS A 186 18.41 9.21 9.66
C LYS A 186 17.39 9.08 10.78
N SER A 187 17.12 10.17 11.49
CA SER A 187 16.15 10.17 12.60
C SER A 187 14.73 9.88 12.11
N LEU A 188 14.32 10.45 10.97
CA LEU A 188 13.05 10.15 10.32
C LEU A 188 12.94 8.67 9.94
N HIS A 189 14.01 8.12 9.36
CA HIS A 189 14.04 6.70 8.99
C HIS A 189 13.88 5.80 10.23
N HIS A 190 14.65 6.02 11.29
CA HIS A 190 14.53 5.24 12.53
C HIS A 190 13.15 5.39 13.19
N PHE A 191 12.55 6.58 13.15
CA PHE A 191 11.20 6.80 13.66
C PHE A 191 10.18 5.92 12.92
N TRP A 192 10.18 5.94 11.58
CA TRP A 192 9.25 5.14 10.79
C TRP A 192 9.52 3.64 10.89
N GLU A 193 10.78 3.21 11.00
CA GLU A 193 11.12 1.81 11.28
C GLU A 193 10.56 1.35 12.64
N MET A 194 10.68 2.18 13.68
CA MET A 194 10.14 1.88 15.00
C MET A 194 8.60 1.78 14.97
N VAL A 195 7.92 2.73 14.32
CA VAL A 195 6.46 2.71 14.17
C VAL A 195 6.01 1.47 13.40
N ALA A 196 6.68 1.14 12.29
CA ALA A 196 6.38 -0.05 11.49
C ALA A 196 6.60 -1.34 12.30
N TYR A 197 7.69 -1.43 13.07
CA TYR A 197 7.98 -2.58 13.93
C TYR A 197 6.90 -2.79 15.01
N ILE A 198 6.50 -1.69 15.68
CA ILE A 198 5.43 -1.71 16.68
C ILE A 198 4.10 -2.15 16.05
N ALA A 199 3.72 -1.54 14.92
CA ALA A 199 2.48 -1.89 14.23
C ALA A 199 2.46 -3.36 13.77
N ASN A 200 3.56 -3.84 13.18
CA ASN A 200 3.69 -5.22 12.74
C ASN A 200 3.57 -6.21 13.92
N THR A 201 4.23 -5.90 15.03
CA THR A 201 4.18 -6.72 16.24
C THR A 201 2.77 -6.76 16.83
N MET A 202 2.04 -5.64 16.84
CA MET A 202 0.63 -5.64 17.27
C MET A 202 -0.25 -6.50 16.36
N ILE A 203 -0.07 -6.44 15.04
CA ILE A 203 -0.87 -7.23 14.08
C ILE A 203 -0.68 -8.74 14.30
N PHE A 204 0.54 -9.20 14.60
CA PHE A 204 0.80 -10.63 14.81
C PHE A 204 0.42 -11.14 16.20
N ILE A 205 0.31 -10.27 17.20
CA ILE A 205 -0.08 -10.64 18.57
C ILE A 205 -1.62 -10.72 18.72
N LEU A 206 -2.36 -9.86 18.03
CA LEU A 206 -3.82 -9.80 18.05
C LEU A 206 -4.46 -10.98 17.30
#